data_AF-A0A955REE9-F1
#
_entry.id   AF-A0A955REE9-F1
#
_cell.length_a   1.000
_cell.length_b   1.000
_cell.length_c   1.000
_cell.angle_alpha   90.00
_cell.angle_beta   90.00
_cell.angle_gamma   90.00
#
_symmetry.space_group_name_H-M   'P 1'
#
loop_
_entity.id
_entity.type
_entity.pdbx_description
1 polymer ?
#
loop_
_entity_poly.entity_id
_entity_poly.type
_entity_poly.pdbx_seq_one_letter_code
_entity_poly.pdbx_strand_id
1 'polypeptide(L)'
;EADGAAAADLDAMDAAVSALSDAAGAATLDDVSLARVANAVSGPMDELFALYDDPVPASILALDYGGREVSLDAMDGAVEAAGADIDQLDAVWATVRDQVLTAGGDAEAADYDASLTRQHELVSAGDAAGLLTESNAGLELVDALEGVFGG
;
A
#
# COMPACT_ATOMS: atom_id res chain seq x y z
N GLU A 1 24.21 9.50 14.02
CA GLU A 1 23.01 9.67 14.85
C GLU A 1 21.83 9.30 13.99
N ALA A 2 20.85 8.56 14.52
CA ALA A 2 19.57 8.41 13.83
C ALA A 2 18.85 9.74 13.96
N ASP A 3 18.26 10.26 12.88
CA ASP A 3 17.55 11.55 12.83
C ASP A 3 16.23 11.55 13.64
N GLY A 4 16.16 10.79 14.73
CA GLY A 4 14.97 10.59 15.56
C GLY A 4 14.23 9.27 15.30
N ALA A 5 14.63 8.48 14.30
CA ALA A 5 14.01 7.19 14.01
C ALA A 5 14.08 6.23 15.21
N ALA A 6 12.97 5.56 15.51
CA ALA A 6 12.97 4.55 16.56
C ALA A 6 13.83 3.37 16.11
N ALA A 7 14.54 2.76 17.07
CA ALA A 7 15.37 1.60 16.77
C ALA A 7 14.55 0.45 16.16
N ALA A 8 13.28 0.32 16.55
CA ALA A 8 12.38 -0.69 16.00
C ALA A 8 12.11 -0.50 14.50
N ASP A 9 11.97 0.74 14.02
CA ASP A 9 11.69 1.04 12.61
C ASP A 9 12.94 0.77 11.76
N LEU A 10 14.12 1.12 12.29
CA LEU A 10 15.41 0.79 11.67
C LEU A 10 15.66 -0.72 11.62
N ASP A 11 15.36 -1.44 12.70
CA ASP A 11 15.48 -2.90 12.76
C ASP A 11 14.49 -3.58 11.78
N ALA A 12 13.28 -3.04 11.63
CA ALA A 12 12.29 -3.52 10.67
C ALA A 12 12.74 -3.30 9.22
N MET A 13 13.28 -2.13 8.92
CA MET A 13 13.87 -1.83 7.61
C MET A 13 15.05 -2.75 7.28
N ASP A 14 15.99 -2.92 8.22
CA ASP A 14 17.13 -3.83 8.05
C ASP A 14 16.67 -5.27 7.81
N ALA A 15 15.65 -5.73 8.55
CA ALA A 15 15.08 -7.06 8.37
C ALA A 15 14.42 -7.22 6.99
N ALA A 16 13.65 -6.24 6.52
CA ALA A 16 12.99 -6.27 5.21
C ALA A 16 14.01 -6.27 4.07
N VAL A 17 15.05 -5.42 4.13
CA VAL A 17 16.13 -5.38 3.14
C VAL A 17 16.92 -6.68 3.13
N SER A 18 17.23 -7.25 4.30
CA SER A 18 17.90 -8.56 4.39
C SER A 18 17.05 -9.65 3.75
N ALA A 19 15.75 -9.69 4.02
CA ALA A 19 14.83 -10.66 3.43
C ALA A 19 14.79 -10.54 1.90
N LEU A 20 14.75 -9.32 1.37
CA LEU A 20 14.80 -9.07 -0.08
C LEU A 20 16.12 -9.53 -0.69
N SER A 21 17.26 -9.25 -0.05
CA SER A 21 18.57 -9.70 -0.51
C SER A 21 18.66 -11.23 -0.56
N ASP A 22 18.14 -11.92 0.46
CA ASP A 22 18.12 -13.38 0.51
C ASP A 22 17.18 -13.97 -0.57
N ALA A 23 16.00 -13.39 -0.74
CA ALA A 23 15.03 -13.75 -1.76
C ALA A 23 15.59 -13.60 -3.19
N ALA A 24 16.27 -12.49 -3.47
CA ALA A 24 16.90 -12.23 -4.77
C ALA A 24 18.05 -13.20 -5.08
N GLY A 25 18.71 -13.74 -4.04
CA GLY A 25 19.73 -14.78 -4.17
C GLY A 25 19.19 -16.20 -4.29
N ALA A 26 17.89 -16.41 -4.02
CA ALA A 26 17.26 -17.72 -4.06
C ALA A 26 16.90 -18.12 -5.50
N ALA A 27 17.35 -19.30 -5.93
CA ALA A 27 17.16 -19.77 -7.31
C ALA A 27 15.72 -20.22 -7.65
N THR A 28 14.79 -20.20 -6.69
CA THR A 28 13.49 -20.90 -6.80
C THR A 28 12.29 -20.12 -6.28
N LEU A 29 12.43 -18.83 -5.97
CA LEU A 29 11.27 -18.02 -5.58
C LEU A 29 10.45 -17.72 -6.84
N ASP A 30 9.12 -17.87 -6.75
CA ASP A 30 8.23 -17.41 -7.81
C ASP A 30 8.10 -15.87 -7.79
N ASP A 31 7.61 -15.31 -8.89
CA ASP A 31 7.56 -13.86 -9.11
C ASP A 31 6.67 -13.15 -8.08
N VAL A 32 5.56 -13.76 -7.65
CA VAL A 32 4.63 -13.16 -6.68
C VAL A 32 5.25 -13.15 -5.29
N SER A 33 5.86 -14.26 -4.88
CA SER A 33 6.62 -14.34 -3.63
C SER A 33 7.77 -13.31 -3.61
N LEU A 34 8.49 -13.13 -4.71
CA LEU A 34 9.57 -12.13 -4.80
C LEU A 34 9.01 -10.71 -4.72
N ALA A 35 7.92 -10.44 -5.43
CA ALA A 35 7.25 -9.15 -5.39
C ALA A 35 6.72 -8.80 -3.99
N ARG A 36 6.22 -9.78 -3.24
CA ARG A 36 5.76 -9.58 -1.85
C ARG A 36 6.92 -9.24 -0.91
N VAL A 37 8.04 -9.95 -1.02
CA VAL A 37 9.23 -9.62 -0.23
C VAL A 37 9.77 -8.24 -0.61
N ALA A 38 9.71 -7.85 -1.89
CA ALA A 38 10.08 -6.51 -2.30
C ALA A 38 9.14 -5.45 -1.72
N ASN A 39 7.82 -5.69 -1.74
CA ASN A 39 6.83 -4.77 -1.17
C ASN A 39 6.99 -4.59 0.34
N ALA A 40 7.42 -5.62 1.07
CA ALA A 40 7.67 -5.56 2.50
C ALA A 40 8.76 -4.54 2.90
N VAL A 41 9.61 -4.10 1.97
CA VAL A 41 10.57 -3.01 2.21
C VAL A 41 9.87 -1.66 2.37
N SER A 42 8.71 -1.47 1.72
CA SER A 42 7.90 -0.25 1.84
C SER A 42 7.13 -0.18 3.15
N GLY A 43 6.82 -1.33 3.76
CA GLY A 43 6.07 -1.41 5.02
C GLY A 43 6.61 -0.51 6.15
N PRO A 44 7.91 -0.56 6.50
CA PRO A 44 8.48 0.31 7.54
C PRO A 44 8.83 1.74 7.07
N MET A 45 8.55 2.12 5.81
CA MET A 45 8.93 3.44 5.32
C MET A 45 8.03 4.57 5.82
N ASP A 46 6.75 4.32 6.10
CA ASP A 46 5.82 5.35 6.56
C ASP A 46 6.31 6.08 7.82
N GLU A 47 6.74 5.34 8.84
CA GLU A 47 7.27 5.90 10.10
C GLU A 47 8.60 6.66 9.89
N LEU A 48 9.42 6.21 8.93
CA LEU A 48 10.67 6.90 8.60
C LEU A 48 10.42 8.20 7.84
N PHE A 49 9.47 8.21 6.90
CA PHE A 49 9.09 9.40 6.14
C PHE A 49 8.42 10.46 7.02
N ALA A 50 7.65 10.04 8.04
CA ALA A 50 7.03 10.95 9.01
C ALA A 50 8.04 11.85 9.75
N LEU A 51 9.33 11.48 9.79
CA LEU A 51 10.39 12.28 10.43
C LEU A 51 10.83 13.51 9.62
N TYR A 52 10.58 13.51 8.31
CA TYR A 52 11.15 14.48 7.38
C TYR A 52 10.19 15.60 6.96
N ASP A 53 9.02 15.70 7.62
CA ASP A 53 7.99 16.74 7.38
C ASP A 53 7.63 16.85 5.89
N ASP A 54 7.46 15.69 5.24
CA ASP A 54 7.04 15.60 3.84
C ASP A 54 5.61 16.17 3.69
N PRO A 55 5.33 16.97 2.65
CA PRO A 55 3.98 17.47 2.41
C PRO A 55 2.96 16.35 2.16
N VAL A 56 3.39 15.20 1.64
CA VAL A 56 2.56 14.01 1.47
C VAL A 56 2.44 13.28 2.82
N PRO A 57 1.23 13.07 3.36
CA PRO A 57 1.07 12.32 4.60
C PRO A 57 1.60 10.89 4.45
N ALA A 58 2.38 10.41 5.42
CA ALA A 58 2.93 9.04 5.42
C ALA A 58 1.85 7.95 5.25
N SER A 59 0.63 8.20 5.70
CA SER A 59 -0.51 7.29 5.49
C SER A 59 -0.86 7.06 4.01
N ILE A 60 -0.48 7.96 3.10
CA ILE A 60 -0.64 7.73 1.64
C ILE A 60 0.31 6.63 1.17
N LEU A 61 1.55 6.56 1.69
CA LEU A 61 2.49 5.48 1.40
C LEU A 61 1.96 4.12 1.89
N ALA A 62 1.26 4.12 3.03
CA ALA A 62 0.60 2.92 3.54
C ALA A 62 -0.54 2.44 2.61
N LEU A 63 -1.19 3.33 1.85
CA LEU A 63 -2.17 2.95 0.83
C LEU A 63 -1.51 2.29 -0.38
N ASP A 64 -0.33 2.76 -0.81
CA ASP A 64 0.43 2.11 -1.89
C ASP A 64 0.87 0.70 -1.48
N TYR A 65 1.47 0.58 -0.29
CA TYR A 65 1.88 -0.71 0.28
C TYR A 65 0.72 -1.70 0.35
N GLY A 66 -0.42 -1.29 0.93
CA GLY A 66 -1.61 -2.15 1.05
C GLY A 66 -2.25 -2.48 -0.30
N GLY A 67 -2.33 -1.52 -1.23
CA GLY A 67 -2.86 -1.75 -2.58
C GLY A 67 -2.02 -2.76 -3.37
N ARG A 68 -0.71 -2.79 -3.10
CA ARG A 68 0.19 -3.80 -3.66
C ARG A 68 -0.06 -5.18 -3.06
N GLU A 69 -0.28 -5.31 -1.75
CA GLU A 69 -0.64 -6.61 -1.14
C GLU A 69 -1.96 -7.15 -1.71
N VAL A 70 -2.99 -6.31 -1.87
CA VAL A 70 -4.26 -6.70 -2.52
C VAL A 70 -4.02 -7.23 -3.94
N SER A 71 -3.16 -6.55 -4.71
CA SER A 71 -2.79 -6.98 -6.06
C SER A 71 -2.09 -8.35 -6.04
N LEU A 72 -1.18 -8.58 -5.09
CA LEU A 72 -0.45 -9.83 -4.96
C LEU A 72 -1.36 -10.99 -4.53
N ASP A 73 -2.26 -10.75 -3.58
CA ASP A 73 -3.27 -11.72 -3.18
C ASP A 73 -4.22 -12.08 -4.33
N ALA A 74 -4.61 -11.09 -5.13
CA ALA A 74 -5.42 -11.32 -6.32
C ALA A 74 -4.68 -12.15 -7.38
N MET A 75 -3.36 -11.96 -7.55
CA MET A 75 -2.52 -12.80 -8.42
C MET A 75 -2.46 -14.26 -7.95
N ASP A 76 -2.40 -14.48 -6.63
CA ASP A 76 -2.42 -15.82 -6.02
C ASP A 76 -3.82 -16.44 -5.95
N GLY A 77 -4.87 -15.69 -6.33
CA GLY A 77 -6.27 -16.10 -6.19
C GLY A 77 -6.74 -16.17 -4.73
N ALA A 78 -6.01 -15.55 -3.81
CA ALA A 78 -6.25 -15.53 -2.37
C ALA A 78 -7.26 -14.43 -1.97
N VAL A 79 -8.48 -14.49 -2.54
CA VAL A 79 -9.49 -13.43 -2.39
C VAL A 79 -9.90 -13.15 -0.93
N GLU A 80 -9.87 -14.15 -0.05
CA GLU A 80 -10.14 -13.94 1.38
C GLU A 80 -9.04 -13.12 2.08
N ALA A 81 -7.77 -13.37 1.73
CA ALA A 81 -6.65 -12.59 2.24
C ALA A 81 -6.72 -11.14 1.71
N ALA A 82 -7.01 -10.99 0.42
CA ALA A 82 -7.20 -9.68 -0.19
C ALA A 82 -8.31 -8.87 0.50
N GLY A 83 -9.39 -9.52 0.93
CA GLY A 83 -10.44 -8.88 1.71
C GLY A 83 -9.94 -8.30 3.04
N ALA A 84 -9.06 -9.01 3.75
CA ALA A 84 -8.47 -8.52 4.99
C ALA A 84 -7.51 -7.33 4.76
N ASP A 85 -6.83 -7.30 3.62
CA ASP A 85 -5.97 -6.17 3.23
C ASP A 85 -6.78 -4.95 2.79
N ILE A 86 -7.93 -5.15 2.13
CA ILE A 86 -8.86 -4.06 1.81
C ILE A 86 -9.47 -3.46 3.09
N ASP A 87 -9.82 -4.28 4.08
CA ASP A 87 -10.28 -3.78 5.39
C ASP A 87 -9.21 -2.90 6.09
N GLN A 88 -7.93 -3.22 5.90
CA GLN A 88 -6.82 -2.40 6.38
C GLN A 88 -6.68 -1.10 5.58
N LEU A 89 -6.81 -1.15 4.25
CA LEU A 89 -6.85 0.04 3.40
C LEU A 89 -7.99 0.99 3.77
N ASP A 90 -9.18 0.48 4.06
CA ASP A 90 -10.31 1.29 4.55
C ASP A 90 -9.94 2.04 5.83
N ALA A 91 -9.29 1.34 6.77
CA ALA A 91 -8.87 1.94 8.03
C ALA A 91 -7.83 3.04 7.81
N VAL A 92 -6.81 2.80 6.97
CA VAL A 92 -5.80 3.81 6.62
C VAL A 92 -6.44 4.98 5.90
N TRP A 93 -7.29 4.72 4.91
CA TRP A 93 -7.98 5.75 4.13
C TRP A 93 -8.81 6.66 5.03
N ALA A 94 -9.55 6.10 5.98
CA ALA A 94 -10.34 6.87 6.93
C ALA A 94 -9.49 7.87 7.76
N THR A 95 -8.19 7.63 7.95
CA THR A 95 -7.29 8.55 8.68
C THR A 95 -6.78 9.73 7.83
N VAL A 96 -6.71 9.57 6.51
CA VAL A 96 -6.09 10.54 5.60
C VAL A 96 -7.09 11.26 4.70
N ARG A 97 -8.29 10.69 4.51
CA ARG A 97 -9.35 11.23 3.65
C ARG A 97 -9.66 12.71 3.92
N ASP A 98 -9.84 13.10 5.18
CA ASP A 98 -10.14 14.49 5.53
C ASP A 98 -8.98 15.46 5.21
N GLN A 99 -7.74 14.97 5.22
CA GLN A 99 -6.57 15.75 4.84
C GLN A 99 -6.55 15.99 3.33
N VAL A 100 -6.85 14.96 2.53
CA VAL A 100 -6.99 15.06 1.07
C VAL A 100 -8.08 16.08 0.70
N LEU A 101 -9.25 15.99 1.35
CA LEU A 101 -10.33 16.95 1.14
C LEU A 101 -9.92 18.39 1.51
N THR A 102 -9.20 18.56 2.62
CA THR A 102 -8.72 19.88 3.06
C THR A 102 -7.69 20.46 2.09
N ALA A 103 -6.89 19.61 1.43
CA ALA A 103 -5.95 19.99 0.40
C ALA A 103 -6.60 20.24 -0.97
N GLY A 104 -7.92 20.02 -1.10
CA GLY A 104 -8.69 20.29 -2.32
C GLY A 104 -8.82 19.10 -3.27
N GLY A 105 -8.49 17.88 -2.82
CA GLY A 105 -8.57 16.64 -3.58
C GLY A 105 -9.96 16.00 -3.59
N ASP A 106 -11.03 16.79 -3.76
CA ASP A 106 -12.41 16.27 -3.71
C ASP A 106 -12.68 15.17 -4.75
N ALA A 107 -12.08 15.29 -5.94
CA ALA A 107 -12.26 14.32 -7.01
C ALA A 107 -11.47 13.03 -6.72
N GLU A 108 -10.21 13.18 -6.33
CA GLU A 108 -9.30 12.08 -6.01
C GLU A 108 -9.82 11.27 -4.81
N ALA A 109 -10.35 11.94 -3.78
CA ALA A 109 -10.99 11.26 -2.65
C ALA A 109 -12.24 10.47 -3.08
N ALA A 110 -13.06 11.01 -3.98
CA ALA A 110 -14.25 10.33 -4.48
C ALA A 110 -13.91 9.13 -5.38
N ASP A 111 -12.87 9.25 -6.20
CA ASP A 111 -12.39 8.15 -7.04
C ASP A 111 -11.80 7.02 -6.18
N TYR A 112 -11.05 7.36 -5.12
CA TYR A 112 -10.52 6.37 -4.19
C TYR A 112 -11.64 5.68 -3.36
N ASP A 113 -12.63 6.44 -2.86
CA ASP A 113 -13.84 5.90 -2.22
C ASP A 113 -14.56 4.88 -3.13
N ALA A 114 -14.66 5.20 -4.43
CA ALA A 114 -15.28 4.34 -5.43
C ALA A 114 -14.45 3.07 -5.70
N SER A 115 -13.12 3.19 -5.73
CA SER A 115 -12.23 2.03 -5.92
C SER A 115 -12.33 1.06 -4.74
N LEU A 116 -12.27 1.53 -3.48
CA LEU A 116 -12.43 0.66 -2.31
C LEU A 116 -13.78 -0.05 -2.30
N THR A 117 -14.85 0.67 -2.62
CA THR A 117 -16.19 0.07 -2.80
C THR A 117 -16.17 -1.04 -3.86
N ARG A 118 -15.51 -0.79 -5.00
CA ARG A 118 -15.42 -1.76 -6.09
C ARG A 118 -14.59 -2.99 -5.71
N GLN A 119 -13.50 -2.81 -4.97
CA GLN A 119 -12.68 -3.93 -4.47
C GLN A 119 -13.48 -4.84 -3.53
N HIS A 120 -14.27 -4.28 -2.62
CA HIS A 120 -15.21 -5.04 -1.76
C HIS A 120 -16.23 -5.85 -2.54
N GLU A 121 -16.80 -5.26 -3.61
CA GLU A 121 -17.72 -5.99 -4.50
C GLU A 121 -17.05 -7.17 -5.20
N LEU A 122 -15.80 -6.99 -5.64
CA LEU A 122 -15.01 -8.01 -6.33
C LEU A 122 -14.61 -9.15 -5.39
N VAL A 123 -14.24 -8.83 -4.15
CA VAL A 123 -14.02 -9.84 -3.09
C VAL A 123 -15.30 -10.63 -2.83
N SER A 124 -16.43 -9.94 -2.67
CA SER A 124 -17.73 -10.59 -2.44
C SER A 124 -18.16 -11.50 -3.60
N ALA A 125 -17.76 -11.15 -4.83
CA ALA A 125 -18.02 -11.94 -6.03
C ALA A 125 -17.03 -13.10 -6.25
N GLY A 126 -15.92 -13.14 -5.50
CA GLY A 126 -14.83 -14.09 -5.73
C GLY A 126 -14.06 -13.82 -7.03
N ASP A 127 -14.09 -12.60 -7.54
CA ASP A 127 -13.50 -12.22 -8.84
C ASP A 127 -12.06 -11.73 -8.68
N ALA A 128 -11.13 -12.68 -8.57
CA ALA A 128 -9.70 -12.37 -8.42
C ALA A 128 -9.11 -11.59 -9.62
N ALA A 129 -9.59 -11.85 -10.84
CA ALA A 129 -9.06 -11.16 -12.04
C ALA A 129 -9.56 -9.71 -12.11
N GLY A 130 -10.84 -9.49 -11.79
CA GLY A 130 -11.38 -8.16 -11.62
C GLY A 130 -10.70 -7.42 -10.48
N LEU A 131 -10.45 -8.09 -9.35
CA LEU A 131 -9.76 -7.52 -8.20
C LEU A 131 -8.35 -7.06 -8.55
N LEU A 132 -7.57 -7.89 -9.24
CA LEU A 132 -6.23 -7.51 -9.71
C LEU A 132 -6.26 -6.28 -10.64
N THR A 133 -7.28 -6.17 -11.49
CA THR A 133 -7.41 -5.01 -12.39
C THR A 133 -7.71 -3.75 -11.59
N GLU A 134 -8.66 -3.84 -10.65
CA GLU A 134 -9.08 -2.73 -9.81
C GLU A 134 -7.98 -2.29 -8.84
N SER A 135 -7.27 -3.22 -8.20
CA SER A 135 -6.19 -2.90 -7.26
C SER A 135 -5.02 -2.19 -7.94
N ASN A 136 -4.67 -2.58 -9.17
CA ASN A 136 -3.67 -1.84 -9.97
C ASN A 136 -4.16 -0.43 -10.34
N ALA A 137 -5.44 -0.27 -10.68
CA ALA A 137 -6.00 1.06 -10.89
C ALA A 137 -6.02 1.88 -9.60
N GLY A 138 -6.27 1.24 -8.45
CA GLY A 138 -6.20 1.85 -7.13
C GLY A 138 -4.81 2.41 -6.80
N LEU A 139 -3.74 1.76 -7.22
CA LEU A 139 -2.37 2.28 -7.05
C LEU A 139 -2.15 3.59 -7.83
N GLU A 140 -2.65 3.69 -9.06
CA GLU A 140 -2.59 4.95 -9.83
C GLU A 140 -3.45 6.06 -9.18
N LEU A 141 -4.50 5.69 -8.44
CA LEU A 141 -5.26 6.67 -7.63
C LEU A 141 -4.46 7.12 -6.40
N VAL A 142 -3.61 6.26 -5.82
CA VAL A 142 -2.69 6.68 -4.74
C VAL A 142 -1.73 7.74 -5.26
N ASP A 143 -1.13 7.55 -6.45
CA ASP A 143 -0.30 8.58 -7.09
C ASP A 143 -1.07 9.92 -7.29
N ALA A 144 -2.35 9.85 -7.65
CA ALA A 144 -3.20 11.04 -7.76
C ALA A 144 -3.41 11.72 -6.41
N LEU A 145 -3.59 10.96 -5.32
CA LEU A 145 -3.68 11.49 -3.96
C LEU A 145 -2.37 12.18 -3.53
N GLU A 146 -1.21 11.63 -3.87
CA GLU A 146 0.09 12.27 -3.62
C GLU A 146 0.19 13.63 -4.32
N GLY A 147 -0.27 13.70 -5.58
CA GLY A 147 -0.31 14.93 -6.37
C GLY A 147 -1.14 16.06 -5.75
N VAL A 148 -2.15 15.73 -4.92
CA VAL A 148 -2.93 16.73 -4.16
C VAL A 148 -2.06 17.50 -3.17
N PHE A 149 -1.03 16.85 -2.61
CA PHE A 149 -0.10 17.46 -1.66
C PHE A 149 1.14 18.08 -2.33
N GLY A 150 1.24 17.99 -3.66
CA GLY A 150 2.37 18.55 -4.42
C GLY A 150 3.55 17.59 -4.62
N GLY A 151 3.29 16.27 -4.50
CA GLY A 151 4.17 15.22 -5.01
C GLY A 151 4.34 15.25 -6.53
#